data_AF-A0A183NLM6-F1
#
_entry.id   AF-A0A183NLM6-F1
#
_cell.length_a   1.000
_cell.length_b   1.000
_cell.length_c   1.000
_cell.angle_alpha   90.00
_cell.angle_beta   90.00
_cell.angle_gamma   90.00
#
_symmetry.space_group_name_H-M   'P 1'
#
loop_
_entity.id
_entity.type
_entity.pdbx_description
1 polymer ?
#
loop_
_entity_poly.entity_id
_entity_poly.type
_entity_poly.pdbx_seq_one_letter_code
_entity_poly.pdbx_strand_id
1 'polypeptide(L)'
;MRQLDGDPIGWAIAFLYTTDGGGPIHFYTSLGEFKSRSYRISGDQFELLDVFNGDKFKVIQRREKFMISINPNGIMMYRVKRVQLETVSEEIDGPFQTFLSP
;
A
#
# COMPACT_ATOMS: atom_id res chain seq x y z
N MET A 1 -3.13 23.89 3.07
CA MET A 1 -3.78 22.65 3.55
C MET A 1 -3.51 21.56 2.53
N ARG A 2 -2.98 20.40 2.96
CA ARG A 2 -2.82 19.23 2.07
C ARG A 2 -4.20 18.63 1.85
N GLN A 3 -4.61 18.50 0.59
CA GLN A 3 -5.93 17.97 0.22
C GLN A 3 -6.07 16.55 0.79
N LEU A 4 -7.11 16.32 1.59
CA LEU A 4 -7.43 14.98 2.08
C LEU A 4 -7.77 14.13 0.85
N ASP A 5 -7.03 13.05 0.66
CA ASP A 5 -7.23 12.17 -0.49
C ASP A 5 -8.67 11.64 -0.48
N GLY A 6 -9.30 11.55 -1.65
CA GLY A 6 -10.72 11.25 -1.82
C GLY A 6 -11.12 9.81 -1.47
N ASP A 7 -10.18 9.01 -0.95
CA ASP A 7 -10.40 7.65 -0.50
C ASP A 7 -10.39 7.60 1.05
N PRO A 8 -11.56 7.71 1.70
CA PRO A 8 -11.68 7.72 3.16
C PRO A 8 -11.37 6.34 3.78
N ILE A 9 -11.18 5.30 2.96
CA ILE A 9 -10.96 3.91 3.40
C ILE A 9 -9.50 3.56 3.13
N GLY A 10 -8.60 4.07 3.97
CA GLY A 10 -7.17 3.83 3.89
C GLY A 10 -6.61 3.18 5.17
N TRP A 11 -5.50 2.48 5.03
CA TRP A 11 -4.74 1.99 6.17
C TRP A 11 -3.51 2.89 6.39
N ALA A 12 -3.19 3.13 7.65
CA ALA A 12 -1.88 3.61 8.04
C ALA A 12 -1.27 2.62 9.03
N ILE A 13 0.02 2.38 8.88
CA ILE A 13 0.81 1.56 9.80
C ILE A 13 1.88 2.44 10.43
N ALA A 14 2.06 2.31 11.74
CA ALA A 14 3.03 3.06 12.50
C ALA A 14 3.88 2.11 13.35
N PHE A 15 5.18 2.41 13.42
CA PHE A 15 6.16 1.66 14.19
C PHE A 15 6.83 2.64 15.13
N LEU A 16 6.70 2.41 16.43
CA LEU A 16 7.26 3.25 17.47
C LEU A 16 8.38 2.47 18.17
N TYR A 17 9.58 3.06 18.20
CA TYR A 17 10.68 2.53 19.00
C TYR A 17 10.83 3.37 20.26
N THR A 18 10.40 2.83 21.40
CA THR A 18 10.32 3.56 22.67
C THR A 18 11.60 3.55 23.49
N THR A 19 12.64 2.86 23.04
CA THR A 19 13.91 2.82 23.76
C THR A 19 14.70 4.10 23.49
N ASP A 20 15.20 4.69 24.58
CA ASP A 20 16.09 5.83 24.55
C ASP A 20 17.55 5.36 24.51
N GLY A 21 18.28 5.77 23.47
CA GLY A 21 19.68 5.40 23.24
C GLY A 21 19.90 4.19 22.32
N GLY A 22 21.18 3.96 21.99
CA GLY A 22 21.61 2.94 21.02
C GLY A 22 21.53 3.41 19.57
N GLY A 23 21.51 2.46 18.64
CA GLY A 23 21.38 2.71 17.20
C GLY A 23 19.98 2.40 16.67
N PRO A 24 19.74 2.64 15.38
CA PRO A 24 18.50 2.25 14.72
C PRO A 24 18.25 0.75 14.83
N ILE A 25 16.98 0.36 14.96
CA ILE A 25 16.57 -1.05 14.85
C ILE A 25 16.10 -1.35 13.43
N HIS A 26 16.36 -2.58 12.98
CA HIS A 26 15.87 -3.09 11.71
C HIS A 26 14.77 -4.13 11.96
N PHE A 27 13.53 -3.78 11.63
CA PHE A 27 12.36 -4.61 11.84
C PHE A 27 11.85 -5.19 10.52
N TYR A 28 11.68 -6.52 10.46
CA TYR A 28 11.18 -7.22 9.27
C TYR A 28 9.72 -7.65 9.45
N THR A 29 8.82 -7.14 8.63
CA THR A 29 7.38 -7.47 8.70
C THR A 29 6.73 -7.58 7.32
N SER A 30 5.46 -7.99 7.28
CA SER A 30 4.60 -7.95 6.09
C SER A 30 3.23 -7.40 6.47
N LEU A 31 2.47 -6.86 5.50
CA LEU A 31 1.11 -6.38 5.76
C LEU A 31 0.19 -7.49 6.29
N GLY A 32 0.43 -8.74 5.92
CA GLY A 32 -0.32 -9.90 6.39
C GLY A 32 -0.13 -10.24 7.88
N GLU A 33 0.89 -9.70 8.53
CA GLU A 33 1.12 -9.88 9.97
C GLU A 33 0.31 -8.91 10.83
N PHE A 34 -0.14 -7.80 10.25
CA PHE A 34 -1.05 -6.86 10.89
C PHE A 34 -2.45 -7.46 10.95
N LYS A 35 -2.79 -8.04 12.10
CA LYS A 35 -4.09 -8.63 12.37
C LYS A 35 -4.86 -7.71 13.32
N SER A 36 -5.89 -7.03 12.83
CA SER A 36 -6.93 -6.47 13.68
C SER A 36 -8.12 -7.43 13.73
N ARG A 37 -8.80 -7.51 14.88
CA ARG A 37 -10.04 -8.29 15.01
C ARG A 37 -11.17 -7.69 14.19
N SER A 38 -11.17 -6.37 14.03
CA SER A 38 -12.25 -5.61 13.41
C SER A 38 -11.97 -5.25 11.95
N TYR A 39 -10.70 -5.26 11.53
CA TYR A 39 -10.31 -4.82 10.19
C TYR A 39 -9.20 -5.72 9.62
N ARG A 40 -9.28 -6.03 8.33
CA ARG A 40 -8.25 -6.80 7.60
C ARG A 40 -7.76 -6.01 6.40
N ILE A 41 -6.45 -5.95 6.21
CA ILE A 41 -5.86 -5.43 4.97
C ILE A 41 -6.15 -6.44 3.86
N SER A 42 -7.01 -6.07 2.93
CA SER A 42 -7.47 -6.89 1.80
C SER A 42 -6.95 -6.35 0.46
N GLY A 43 -6.64 -7.26 -0.45
CA GLY A 43 -5.97 -6.96 -1.71
C GLY A 43 -4.60 -7.64 -1.80
N ASP A 44 -4.01 -7.61 -2.99
CA ASP A 44 -2.78 -8.34 -3.29
C ASP A 44 -1.55 -7.45 -3.26
N GLN A 45 -1.63 -6.27 -3.85
CA GLN A 45 -0.51 -5.34 -4.01
C GLN A 45 -0.82 -3.96 -3.43
N PHE A 46 0.18 -3.39 -2.75
CA PHE A 46 0.06 -2.14 -2.01
C PHE A 46 1.28 -1.27 -2.23
N GLU A 47 1.05 0.03 -2.33
CA GLU A 47 2.07 1.06 -2.26
C GLU A 47 2.16 1.59 -0.83
N LEU A 48 3.39 1.61 -0.31
CA LEU A 48 3.73 2.22 0.98
C LEU A 48 4.30 3.62 0.71
N LEU A 49 3.64 4.63 1.24
CA LEU A 49 4.06 6.03 1.18
C LEU A 49 4.48 6.47 2.58
N ASP A 50 5.69 7.01 2.73
CA ASP A 50 6.13 7.60 3.98
C ASP A 50 5.33 8.88 4.24
N VAL A 51 4.71 8.96 5.42
CA VAL A 51 3.78 10.04 5.76
C VAL A 51 4.50 11.37 6.01
N PHE A 52 5.77 11.34 6.41
CA PHE A 52 6.52 12.54 6.78
C PHE A 52 7.06 13.29 5.57
N ASN A 53 7.68 12.59 4.62
CA ASN A 53 8.22 13.19 3.38
C ASN A 53 7.23 13.08 2.20
N GLY A 54 6.26 12.16 2.25
CA GLY A 54 5.32 11.90 1.15
C GLY A 54 5.90 10.99 0.05
N ASP A 55 7.13 10.50 0.23
CA ASP A 55 7.83 9.72 -0.77
C ASP A 55 7.32 8.28 -0.78
N LYS A 56 7.34 7.69 -1.98
CA LYS A 56 7.07 6.27 -2.16
C LYS A 56 8.23 5.45 -1.59
N PHE A 57 7.94 4.70 -0.54
CA PHE A 57 8.90 3.77 0.04
C PHE A 57 9.03 2.51 -0.81
N LYS A 58 7.93 1.79 -1.05
CA LYS A 58 7.95 0.52 -1.79
C LYS A 58 6.56 0.10 -2.28
N VAL A 59 6.50 -0.67 -3.37
CA VAL A 59 5.33 -1.49 -3.72
C VAL A 59 5.57 -2.92 -3.25
N ILE A 60 4.63 -3.47 -2.49
CA ILE A 60 4.76 -4.80 -1.89
C ILE A 60 3.52 -5.65 -2.11
N GLN A 61 3.70 -6.96 -2.15
CA GLN A 61 2.58 -7.88 -1.95
C GLN A 61 2.19 -7.97 -0.48
N ARG A 62 0.94 -8.32 -0.18
CA ARG A 62 0.44 -8.40 1.21
C ARG A 62 1.31 -9.23 2.14
N ARG A 63 1.83 -10.36 1.67
CA ARG A 63 2.66 -11.31 2.45
C ARG A 63 4.16 -11.12 2.22
N GLU A 64 4.55 -10.17 1.38
CA GLU A 64 5.95 -9.86 1.13
C GLU A 64 6.56 -9.22 2.37
N LYS A 65 7.73 -9.72 2.76
CA LYS A 65 8.51 -9.15 3.86
C LYS A 65 9.23 -7.89 3.40
N PHE A 66 9.21 -6.86 4.24
CA PHE A 66 9.97 -5.63 4.07
C PHE A 66 10.64 -5.25 5.38
N MET A 67 11.77 -4.54 5.25
CA MET A 67 12.56 -4.05 6.38
C MET A 67 12.23 -2.58 6.63
N ILE A 68 12.11 -2.21 7.90
CA ILE A 68 11.93 -0.82 8.35
C ILE A 68 13.04 -0.52 9.34
N SER A 69 13.70 0.62 9.15
CA SER A 69 14.70 1.14 10.09
C SER A 69 14.05 2.22 10.96
N ILE A 70 14.14 2.09 12.27
CA ILE A 70 13.52 3.03 13.23
C ILE A 70 14.60 3.52 14.18
N ASN A 71 14.78 4.84 14.25
CA ASN A 71 15.71 5.46 15.19
C ASN A 71 15.21 5.36 16.64
N PRO A 72 16.11 5.39 17.65
CA PRO A 72 15.72 5.51 19.06
C PRO A 72 14.75 6.67 19.29
N ASN A 73 13.73 6.46 20.12
CA ASN A 73 12.59 7.37 20.33
C ASN A 73 11.86 7.81 19.04
N GLY A 74 12.08 7.10 17.93
CA GLY A 74 11.56 7.44 16.62
C GLY A 74 10.24 6.74 16.31
N ILE A 75 9.50 7.35 15.39
CA ILE A 75 8.33 6.75 14.76
C ILE A 75 8.52 6.71 13.25
N MET A 76 8.26 5.56 12.65
CA MET A 76 8.10 5.41 11.21
C MET A 76 6.62 5.18 10.90
N MET A 77 6.09 5.88 9.91
CA MET A 77 4.68 5.78 9.55
C MET A 77 4.50 5.72 8.05
N TYR A 78 3.72 4.74 7.59
CA TYR A 78 3.39 4.56 6.19
C TYR A 78 1.89 4.60 5.97
N ARG A 79 1.47 5.33 4.93
CA ARG A 79 0.16 5.16 4.32
C ARG A 79 0.21 3.93 3.41
N VAL A 80 -0.75 3.04 3.56
CA VAL A 80 -0.89 1.82 2.76
C VAL A 80 -1.99 2.05 1.74
N LYS A 81 -1.60 2.28 0.48
CA LYS A 81 -2.50 2.49 -0.64
C LYS A 81 -2.61 1.20 -1.45
N ARG A 82 -3.83 0.72 -1.70
CA ARG A 82 -4.02 -0.42 -2.59
C ARG A 82 -3.68 -0.01 -4.03
N VAL A 83 -2.91 -0.82 -4.73
CA VAL A 83 -2.72 -0.64 -6.17
C VAL A 83 -3.95 -1.23 -6.84
N GLN A 84 -4.79 -0.39 -7.45
CA GLN A 84 -5.86 -0.88 -8.31
C GLN A 84 -5.21 -1.26 -9.64
N LEU A 85 -5.34 -2.53 -10.03
CA LEU A 85 -5.13 -2.89 -11.43
C LEU A 85 -6.30 -2.29 -12.20
N GLU A 86 -6.04 -1.23 -12.96
CA GLU A 86 -6.95 -0.84 -14.04
C GLU A 86 -7.09 -2.06 -14.92
N THR A 87 -8.27 -2.68 -14.89
CA THR A 87 -8.60 -3.70 -15.88
C THR A 87 -8.75 -2.89 -17.16
N VAL A 88 -7.73 -2.94 -18.03
CA VAL A 88 -7.89 -2.47 -19.40
C VAL A 88 -8.98 -3.37 -19.98
N SER A 89 -10.22 -2.88 -19.97
CA SER A 89 -11.23 -3.39 -20.86
C SER A 89 -10.70 -3.10 -22.25
N GLU A 90 -10.16 -4.12 -22.93
CA GLU A 90 -10.11 -4.11 -24.38
C GLU A 90 -11.57 -3.93 -24.83
N GLU A 91 -11.96 -2.68 -25.08
CA GLU A 91 -13.09 -2.38 -25.93
C GLU A 91 -12.74 -2.99 -27.28
N ILE A 92 -13.33 -4.14 -27.55
CA ILE A 92 -13.36 -4.72 -28.88
C ILE A 92 -14.22 -3.74 -29.69
N ASP A 93 -13.58 -2.75 -30.30
CA ASP A 93 -14.20 -1.89 -31.31
C ASP A 93 -14.54 -2.75 -32.53
N GLY A 94 -15.72 -3.38 -32.49
CA GLY A 94 -16.38 -3.92 -33.66
C GLY A 94 -17.29 -2.85 -34.26
N PRO A 95 -17.12 -2.57 -35.57
CA PRO A 95 -18.28 -2.77 -36.43
C PRO A 95 -17.85 -3.42 -37.75
N PHE A 96 -18.09 -4.72 -37.90
CA PHE A 96 -18.26 -5.33 -39.22
C PHE A 96 -19.57 -6.10 -39.22
N GLN A 97 -20.66 -5.37 -39.49
CA GLN A 97 -21.80 -5.98 -40.16
C GLN A 97 -21.44 -6.12 -41.64
N THR A 98 -21.26 -7.35 -42.10
CA THR A 98 -21.42 -7.67 -43.52
C THR A 98 -22.38 -8.85 -43.60
N PHE A 99 -23.65 -8.54 -43.86
CA PHE A 99 -24.58 -9.51 -44.41
C PHE A 99 -24.11 -9.87 -45.82
N LEU A 100 -24.12 -11.16 -46.16
CA LEU A 100 -24.67 -11.73 -47.40
C LEU A 100 -24.57 -13.26 -47.29
N SER A 101 -25.72 -13.92 -47.18
CA SER A 101 -25.88 -15.37 -47.42
C SER A 101 -26.04 -15.62 -48.93
N PRO A 102 -25.65 -16.82 -49.43
CA PRO A 102 -25.96 -17.23 -50.80
C PRO A 102 -27.45 -17.50 -51.02
#